data_AF-A0A661IPU0-F1
#
_entry.id   AF-A0A661IPU0-F1
#
_cell.length_a   1.000
_cell.length_b   1.000
_cell.length_c   1.000
_cell.angle_alpha   90.00
_cell.angle_beta   90.00
_cell.angle_gamma   90.00
#
_symmetry.space_group_name_H-M   'P 1'
#
loop_
_entity.id
_entity.type
_entity.pdbx_description
1 polymer ?
#
loop_
_entity_poly.entity_id
_entity_poly.type
_entity_poly.pdbx_seq_one_letter_code
_entity_poly.pdbx_strand_id
1 'polypeptide(L)'
;MGQKVHPIGFRLGIIKTWKSKWFAERGYAELLHEDLRIRKHIKEKLYHAGISRIEIERVANKAGKVKVNIYTARPGIIIGKKGAEVENLKKELDEMTGKEVVINIKEVRRAEIDAQLVAENVAFQLERRVGFRRAMKRSVASAMKLGAKGIKIA
;
A
#
# COMPACT_ATOMS: atom_id res chain seq x y z
N MET A 1 14.44 4.55 24.07
CA MET A 1 14.00 3.13 24.00
C MET A 1 13.78 2.73 22.55
N GLY A 2 14.77 2.09 21.90
CA GLY A 2 14.75 1.74 20.47
C GLY A 2 15.05 0.27 20.16
N GLN A 3 14.94 -0.63 21.15
CA GLN A 3 15.35 -2.04 21.04
C GLN A 3 14.31 -2.94 20.33
N LYS A 4 13.45 -2.40 19.47
CA LYS A 4 12.43 -3.19 18.75
C LYS A 4 12.76 -3.26 17.26
N VAL A 5 12.88 -4.47 16.75
CA VAL A 5 13.08 -4.73 15.32
C VAL A 5 11.76 -4.56 14.56
N HIS A 6 11.82 -4.11 13.30
CA HIS A 6 10.62 -3.99 12.47
C HIS A 6 9.95 -5.36 12.27
N PRO A 7 8.67 -5.54 12.66
CA PRO A 7 8.03 -6.87 12.72
C PRO A 7 7.86 -7.52 11.34
N ILE A 8 7.67 -6.73 10.28
CA ILE A 8 7.62 -7.27 8.90
C ILE A 8 9.01 -7.77 8.49
N GLY A 9 10.06 -6.96 8.70
CA GLY A 9 11.43 -7.30 8.34
C GLY A 9 11.92 -8.58 9.02
N PHE A 10 11.67 -8.70 10.32
CA PHE A 10 11.99 -9.91 11.09
C PHE A 10 11.32 -11.19 10.57
N ARG A 11 10.23 -11.07 9.81
CA ARG A 11 9.43 -12.20 9.31
C ARG A 11 9.52 -12.39 7.80
N LEU A 12 10.34 -11.59 7.11
CA LEU A 12 10.59 -11.75 5.69
C LEU A 12 11.28 -13.09 5.43
N GLY A 13 10.83 -13.81 4.39
CA GLY A 13 11.36 -15.13 4.04
C GLY A 13 10.77 -16.31 4.83
N ILE A 14 10.05 -16.06 5.93
CA ILE A 14 9.39 -17.10 6.73
C ILE A 14 7.88 -17.10 6.46
N ILE A 15 7.19 -16.04 6.90
CA ILE A 15 5.73 -15.91 6.73
C ILE A 15 5.31 -14.68 5.93
N LYS A 16 6.21 -13.70 5.76
CA LYS A 16 5.99 -12.50 4.95
C LYS A 16 6.87 -12.51 3.70
N THR A 17 6.30 -12.06 2.60
CA THR A 17 6.97 -11.92 1.31
C THR A 17 7.36 -10.47 1.03
N TRP A 18 8.27 -10.28 0.08
CA TRP A 18 8.66 -8.96 -0.43
C TRP A 18 7.51 -8.24 -1.12
N LYS A 19 7.51 -6.90 -0.98
CA LYS A 19 6.57 -6.01 -1.67
C LYS A 19 7.04 -5.64 -3.09
N SER A 20 8.32 -5.79 -3.40
CA SER A 20 8.82 -5.69 -4.77
C SER A 20 9.40 -7.04 -5.15
N LYS A 21 8.97 -7.62 -6.26
CA LYS A 21 9.42 -8.91 -6.77
C LYS A 21 9.99 -8.73 -8.17
N TRP A 22 11.30 -8.60 -8.23
CA TRP A 22 12.06 -8.53 -9.46
C TRP A 22 13.53 -8.78 -9.15
N PHE A 23 14.30 -9.09 -10.19
CA PHE A 23 15.73 -9.33 -10.09
C PHE A 23 16.44 -8.51 -11.16
N ALA A 24 17.59 -7.93 -10.82
CA ALA A 24 18.44 -7.19 -11.75
C ALA A 24 19.90 -7.32 -11.31
N GLU A 25 20.77 -7.74 -12.22
CA GLU A 25 22.22 -7.84 -11.98
C GLU A 25 22.92 -6.47 -12.12
N ARG A 26 22.44 -5.64 -13.05
CA ARG A 26 22.93 -4.28 -13.31
C ARG A 26 21.75 -3.30 -13.28
N GLY A 27 22.00 -2.04 -12.92
CA GLY A 27 20.96 -1.00 -12.88
C GLY A 27 19.97 -1.13 -11.71
N TYR A 28 20.30 -1.90 -10.66
CA TYR A 28 19.42 -2.08 -9.48
C TYR A 28 19.04 -0.75 -8.83
N ALA A 29 20.00 0.15 -8.65
CA ALA A 29 19.77 1.44 -8.00
C ALA A 29 18.70 2.28 -8.73
N GLU A 30 18.78 2.35 -10.06
CA GLU A 30 17.82 3.09 -10.89
C GLU A 30 16.41 2.52 -10.74
N LEU A 31 16.28 1.19 -10.82
CA LEU A 31 15.00 0.49 -10.64
C LEU A 31 14.44 0.67 -9.22
N LEU A 32 15.29 0.72 -8.20
CA LEU A 32 14.88 0.99 -6.83
C LEU A 32 14.36 2.43 -6.68
N HIS A 33 15.07 3.42 -7.23
CA HIS A 33 14.61 4.81 -7.22
C HIS A 33 13.31 5.00 -7.99
N GLU A 34 13.12 4.26 -9.08
CA GLU A 34 11.86 4.19 -9.81
C GLU A 34 10.73 3.61 -8.94
N ASP A 35 10.95 2.46 -8.27
CA ASP A 35 9.98 1.85 -7.34
C ASP A 35 9.58 2.80 -6.21
N LEU A 36 10.53 3.53 -5.63
CA LEU A 36 10.27 4.50 -4.56
C LEU A 36 9.40 5.67 -5.06
N ARG A 37 9.69 6.19 -6.25
CA ARG A 37 8.90 7.26 -6.89
C ARG A 37 7.47 6.81 -7.16
N ILE A 38 7.29 5.62 -7.75
CA ILE A 38 5.98 5.02 -8.02
C ILE A 38 5.17 4.90 -6.71
N ARG A 39 5.79 4.35 -5.65
CA ARG A 39 5.13 4.17 -4.36
C ARG A 39 4.69 5.49 -3.74
N LYS A 40 5.55 6.51 -3.80
CA LYS A 40 5.27 7.85 -3.25
C LYS A 40 4.11 8.50 -4.01
N HIS A 41 4.20 8.54 -5.35
CA HIS A 41 3.17 9.14 -6.22
C HIS A 41 1.80 8.52 -6.00
N ILE A 42 1.71 7.19 -6.03
CA ILE A 42 0.45 6.47 -5.80
C ILE A 42 -0.10 6.77 -4.40
N LYS A 43 0.75 6.79 -3.38
CA LYS A 43 0.30 6.99 -2.00
C LYS A 43 -0.20 8.41 -1.73
N GLU A 44 0.43 9.41 -2.33
CA GLU A 44 0.03 10.82 -2.22
C GLU A 44 -1.27 11.08 -2.97
N LYS A 45 -1.36 10.67 -4.24
CA LYS A 45 -2.54 10.92 -5.09
C LYS A 45 -3.80 10.19 -4.59
N LEU A 46 -3.64 8.94 -4.15
CA LEU A 46 -4.76 8.07 -3.76
C LEU A 46 -4.86 7.86 -2.25
N TYR A 47 -4.37 8.81 -1.44
CA TYR A 47 -4.48 8.74 0.01
C TYR A 47 -5.94 8.53 0.47
N HIS A 48 -6.88 9.22 -0.17
CA HIS A 48 -8.31 9.10 0.09
C HIS A 48 -8.89 7.72 -0.20
N ALA A 49 -8.27 6.90 -1.04
CA ALA A 49 -8.75 5.54 -1.33
C ALA A 49 -8.44 4.54 -0.19
N GLY A 50 -7.51 4.86 0.71
CA GLY A 50 -7.05 3.95 1.75
C GLY A 50 -6.21 2.81 1.16
N ILE A 51 -4.97 3.11 0.80
CA ILE A 51 -4.03 2.12 0.24
C ILE A 51 -3.33 1.36 1.37
N SER A 52 -3.54 0.05 1.46
CA SER A 52 -2.87 -0.83 2.44
C SER A 52 -1.42 -1.10 2.03
N ARG A 53 -1.21 -1.56 0.79
CA ARG A 53 0.11 -1.90 0.27
C ARG A 53 0.14 -1.79 -1.26
N ILE A 54 1.33 -1.57 -1.77
CA ILE A 54 1.63 -1.54 -3.21
C ILE A 54 2.65 -2.65 -3.45
N GLU A 55 2.34 -3.57 -4.34
CA GLU A 55 3.24 -4.61 -4.80
C GLU A 55 3.71 -4.29 -6.21
N ILE A 56 5.02 -4.30 -6.44
CA ILE A 56 5.62 -4.02 -7.75
C ILE A 56 6.28 -5.30 -8.24
N GLU A 57 5.89 -5.77 -9.42
CA GLU A 57 6.47 -6.93 -10.07
C GLU A 57 7.04 -6.49 -11.42
N ARG A 58 8.31 -6.82 -11.70
CA ARG A 58 8.95 -6.53 -12.99
C ARG A 58 9.39 -7.85 -13.61
N VAL A 59 9.11 -8.05 -14.90
CA VAL A 59 9.48 -9.27 -15.62
C VAL A 59 10.74 -8.99 -16.44
N ALA A 60 11.84 -9.70 -16.15
CA ALA A 60 13.15 -9.45 -16.75
C ALA A 60 13.19 -9.67 -18.28
N ASN A 61 12.36 -10.56 -18.83
CA ASN A 61 12.52 -11.05 -20.21
C ASN A 61 11.63 -10.37 -21.26
N LYS A 62 10.73 -9.45 -20.90
CA LYS A 62 9.83 -8.78 -21.87
C LYS A 62 9.72 -7.29 -21.59
N ALA A 63 10.43 -6.49 -22.39
CA ALA A 63 10.13 -5.09 -22.70
C ALA A 63 9.72 -4.20 -21.51
N GLY A 64 10.49 -4.21 -20.42
CA GLY A 64 10.36 -3.20 -19.37
C GLY A 64 9.01 -3.12 -18.65
N LYS A 65 8.10 -4.09 -18.82
CA LYS A 65 6.74 -3.97 -18.26
C LYS A 65 6.77 -3.98 -16.74
N VAL A 66 6.11 -2.99 -16.13
CA VAL A 66 6.00 -2.85 -14.68
C VAL A 66 4.57 -3.17 -14.25
N LYS A 67 4.39 -4.23 -13.47
CA LYS A 67 3.09 -4.61 -12.93
C LYS A 67 2.95 -4.03 -11.52
N VAL A 68 1.98 -3.15 -11.33
CA VAL A 68 1.70 -2.52 -10.05
C VAL A 68 0.38 -3.05 -9.51
N ASN A 69 0.46 -3.85 -8.44
CA ASN A 69 -0.71 -4.36 -7.74
C ASN A 69 -1.00 -3.47 -6.52
N ILE A 70 -2.10 -2.72 -6.56
CA ILE A 70 -2.53 -1.81 -5.50
C ILE A 70 -3.59 -2.50 -4.65
N TYR A 71 -3.34 -2.64 -3.36
CA TYR A 71 -4.31 -3.18 -2.41
C TYR A 71 -4.98 -2.03 -1.67
N THR A 72 -6.30 -1.94 -1.77
CA THR A 72 -7.09 -0.81 -1.29
C THR A 72 -8.32 -1.25 -0.51
N ALA A 73 -8.77 -0.43 0.44
CA ALA A 73 -10.05 -0.59 1.12
C ALA A 73 -11.24 -0.16 0.23
N ARG A 74 -11.02 0.81 -0.67
CA ARG A 74 -12.08 1.39 -1.51
C ARG A 74 -11.67 1.37 -2.98
N PRO A 75 -11.84 0.22 -3.67
CA PRO A 75 -11.46 0.08 -5.08
C PRO A 75 -12.25 1.02 -6.00
N GLY A 76 -13.52 1.30 -5.69
CA GLY A 76 -14.37 2.17 -6.51
C GLY A 76 -13.84 3.60 -6.67
N ILE A 77 -13.14 4.14 -5.66
CA ILE A 77 -12.54 5.48 -5.74
C ILE A 77 -11.36 5.48 -6.73
N ILE A 78 -10.56 4.40 -6.76
CA ILE A 78 -9.42 4.28 -7.67
C ILE A 78 -9.89 4.02 -9.10
N ILE A 79 -10.97 3.27 -9.28
CA ILE A 79 -11.56 3.00 -10.60
C ILE A 79 -12.14 4.28 -11.20
N GLY A 80 -12.84 5.08 -10.40
CA GLY A 80 -13.49 6.31 -10.85
C GLY A 80 -14.69 6.05 -11.78
N LYS A 81 -15.22 7.12 -12.37
CA LYS A 81 -16.34 7.01 -13.33
C LYS A 81 -15.83 6.39 -14.63
N LYS A 82 -16.37 5.22 -15.00
CA LYS A 82 -16.02 4.47 -16.23
C LYS A 82 -14.52 4.11 -16.36
N GLY A 83 -13.75 4.04 -15.27
CA GLY A 83 -12.32 3.69 -15.33
C GLY A 83 -11.38 4.86 -15.59
N ALA A 84 -11.88 6.09 -15.72
CA ALA A 84 -11.08 7.25 -16.11
C ALA A 84 -9.88 7.52 -15.16
N GLU A 85 -10.07 7.34 -13.86
CA GLU A 85 -9.01 7.64 -12.88
C GLU A 85 -7.85 6.64 -12.96
N VAL A 86 -8.14 5.37 -13.24
CA VAL A 86 -7.10 4.33 -13.44
C VAL A 86 -6.32 4.60 -14.71
N GLU A 87 -7.01 5.01 -15.77
CA GLU A 87 -6.37 5.31 -17.04
C GLU A 87 -5.47 6.55 -16.95
N ASN A 88 -5.90 7.58 -16.22
CA ASN A 88 -5.06 8.74 -15.90
C ASN A 88 -3.84 8.33 -15.06
N LEU A 89 -4.03 7.52 -14.01
CA LEU A 89 -2.93 7.02 -13.20
C LEU A 89 -1.95 6.17 -14.02
N LYS A 90 -2.46 5.37 -14.96
CA LYS A 90 -1.63 4.58 -15.86
C LYS A 90 -0.76 5.50 -16.74
N LYS A 91 -1.36 6.51 -17.38
CA LYS A 91 -0.62 7.48 -18.21
C LYS A 91 0.47 8.20 -17.45
N GLU A 92 0.16 8.68 -16.23
CA GLU A 92 1.16 9.33 -15.38
C GLU A 92 2.31 8.39 -15.01
N LEU A 93 2.01 7.13 -14.66
CA LEU A 93 3.06 6.15 -14.34
C LEU A 93 3.86 5.74 -15.57
N ASP A 94 3.24 5.65 -16.75
CA ASP A 94 3.92 5.39 -18.03
C ASP A 94 4.90 6.54 -18.35
N GLU A 95 4.48 7.79 -18.21
CA GLU A 95 5.33 8.98 -18.42
C GLU A 95 6.49 9.06 -17.40
N MET A 96 6.21 8.77 -16.13
CA MET A 96 7.23 8.80 -15.08
C MET A 96 8.30 7.70 -15.22
N THR A 97 7.93 6.54 -15.73
CA THR A 97 8.81 5.36 -15.81
C THR A 97 9.42 5.17 -17.20
N GLY A 98 8.83 5.76 -18.24
CA GLY A 98 9.19 5.52 -19.63
C GLY A 98 8.93 4.08 -20.08
N LYS A 99 8.06 3.35 -19.36
CA LYS A 99 7.80 1.91 -19.51
C LYS A 99 6.30 1.67 -19.49
N GLU A 100 5.88 0.53 -20.06
CA GLU A 100 4.48 0.14 -20.03
C GLU A 100 4.08 -0.39 -18.63
N VAL A 101 3.19 0.33 -17.95
CA VAL A 101 2.71 0.01 -16.61
C VAL A 101 1.35 -0.69 -16.67
N VAL A 102 1.25 -1.83 -16.00
CA VAL A 102 -0.01 -2.57 -15.84
C VAL A 102 -0.47 -2.45 -14.40
N ILE A 103 -1.60 -1.77 -14.19
CA ILE A 103 -2.17 -1.55 -12.86
C ILE A 103 -3.22 -2.62 -12.57
N ASN A 104 -3.08 -3.33 -11.44
CA ASN A 104 -4.13 -4.20 -10.91
C ASN A 104 -4.61 -3.69 -9.56
N ILE A 105 -5.91 -3.52 -9.43
CA ILE A 105 -6.53 -3.08 -8.19
C ILE A 105 -7.09 -4.31 -7.48
N LYS A 106 -6.65 -4.54 -6.25
CA LYS A 106 -7.10 -5.62 -5.39
C LYS A 106 -7.78 -5.05 -4.16
N GLU A 107 -8.96 -5.59 -3.84
CA GLU A 107 -9.71 -5.20 -2.66
C GLU A 107 -9.18 -5.88 -1.39
N VAL A 108 -9.06 -5.11 -0.32
CA VAL A 108 -8.82 -5.61 1.03
C VAL A 108 -10.18 -5.87 1.68
N ARG A 109 -10.61 -7.14 1.70
CA ARG A 109 -11.93 -7.54 2.23
C ARG A 109 -12.21 -7.15 3.68
N ARG A 110 -11.17 -7.03 4.52
CA ARG A 110 -11.30 -6.69 5.95
C ARG A 110 -10.31 -5.58 6.30
N ALA A 111 -10.73 -4.33 6.12
CA ALA A 111 -9.88 -3.15 6.31
C ALA A 111 -9.45 -2.95 7.78
N GLU A 112 -10.30 -3.35 8.72
CA GLU A 112 -10.10 -3.17 10.17
C GLU A 112 -9.05 -4.10 10.77
N ILE A 113 -8.62 -5.12 10.01
CA ILE A 113 -7.54 -6.04 10.40
C ILE A 113 -6.22 -5.62 9.75
N ASP A 114 -6.27 -4.77 8.73
CA ASP A 114 -5.07 -4.28 8.06
C ASP A 114 -4.42 -3.16 8.88
N ALA A 115 -3.19 -3.40 9.31
CA ALA A 115 -2.48 -2.48 10.20
C ALA A 115 -2.29 -1.07 9.59
N GLN A 116 -2.07 -0.98 8.28
CA GLN A 116 -1.85 0.32 7.62
C GLN A 116 -3.15 1.13 7.58
N LEU A 117 -4.26 0.48 7.21
CA LEU A 117 -5.57 1.13 7.12
C LEU A 117 -6.10 1.56 8.49
N VAL A 118 -5.88 0.74 9.52
CA VAL A 118 -6.23 1.10 10.90
C VAL A 118 -5.40 2.29 11.38
N ALA A 119 -4.09 2.30 11.11
CA ALA A 119 -3.21 3.40 11.49
C ALA A 119 -3.64 4.73 10.84
N GLU A 120 -3.93 4.71 9.54
CA GLU A 120 -4.41 5.89 8.80
C GLU A 120 -5.76 6.39 9.30
N ASN A 121 -6.68 5.48 9.63
CA ASN A 121 -7.96 5.87 10.21
C ASN A 121 -7.79 6.53 11.59
N VAL A 122 -6.91 6.01 12.44
CA VAL A 122 -6.62 6.64 13.74
C VAL A 122 -5.98 8.01 13.54
N ALA A 123 -4.99 8.14 12.65
CA ALA A 123 -4.36 9.42 12.32
C ALA A 123 -5.39 10.45 11.85
N PHE A 124 -6.27 10.06 10.92
CA PHE A 124 -7.35 10.90 10.41
C PHE A 124 -8.35 11.36 11.50
N GLN A 125 -8.67 10.48 12.45
CA GLN A 125 -9.52 10.85 13.58
C GLN A 125 -8.82 11.86 14.51
N LEU A 126 -7.51 11.73 14.71
CA LEU A 126 -6.72 12.67 15.50
C LEU A 126 -6.63 14.05 14.81
N GLU A 127 -6.44 14.08 13.49
CA GLU A 127 -6.49 15.33 12.68
C GLU A 127 -7.85 16.04 12.82
N ARG A 128 -8.94 15.27 12.88
CA ARG A 128 -10.30 15.77 13.14
C ARG A 128 -10.59 16.10 14.60
N ARG A 129 -9.56 16.13 15.47
CA ARG A 129 -9.65 16.47 16.89
C ARG A 129 -10.57 15.54 17.69
N VAL A 130 -10.72 14.29 17.27
CA VAL A 130 -11.38 13.27 18.09
C VAL A 130 -10.45 12.92 19.26
N GLY A 131 -11.01 12.76 20.46
CA GLY A 131 -10.22 12.38 21.63
C GLY A 131 -9.41 11.09 21.39
N PHE A 132 -8.10 11.15 21.59
CA PHE A 132 -7.16 10.06 21.24
C PHE A 132 -7.55 8.71 21.85
N ARG A 133 -7.94 8.68 23.14
CA ARG A 133 -8.38 7.44 23.81
C ARG A 133 -9.61 6.83 23.15
N ARG A 134 -10.53 7.67 22.67
CA ARG A 134 -11.76 7.22 21.97
C ARG A 134 -11.40 6.61 20.63
N ALA A 135 -10.55 7.27 19.85
CA ALA A 135 -10.09 6.77 18.55
C ALA A 135 -9.38 5.42 18.69
N MET A 136 -8.44 5.30 19.64
CA MET A 136 -7.72 4.06 19.91
C MET A 136 -8.66 2.94 20.36
N LYS A 137 -9.51 3.18 21.38
CA LYS A 137 -10.42 2.16 21.92
C LYS A 137 -11.41 1.65 20.87
N ARG A 138 -11.90 2.56 20.00
CA ARG A 138 -12.80 2.21 18.89
C ARG A 138 -12.10 1.31 17.87
N SER A 139 -10.89 1.67 17.43
CA SER A 139 -10.12 0.88 16.47
C SER A 139 -9.78 -0.52 17.00
N VAL A 140 -9.38 -0.61 18.28
CA VAL A 140 -9.12 -1.91 18.95
C VAL A 140 -10.38 -2.77 19.00
N ALA A 141 -11.51 -2.21 19.43
CA ALA A 141 -12.77 -2.96 19.52
C ALA A 141 -13.25 -3.45 18.13
N SER A 142 -13.10 -2.62 17.09
CA SER A 142 -13.48 -2.98 15.72
C SER A 142 -12.63 -4.12 15.16
N ALA A 143 -11.31 -4.07 15.36
CA ALA A 143 -10.39 -5.10 14.89
C ALA A 143 -10.65 -6.45 15.59
N MET A 144 -10.84 -6.44 16.92
CA MET A 144 -11.15 -7.64 17.69
C MET A 144 -12.48 -8.27 17.27
N LYS A 145 -13.52 -7.45 17.03
CA LYS A 145 -14.84 -7.92 16.57
C LYS A 145 -14.77 -8.66 15.23
N LEU A 146 -13.86 -8.24 14.34
CA LEU A 146 -13.69 -8.84 13.00
C LEU A 146 -12.72 -10.03 12.97
N GLY A 147 -12.28 -10.50 14.16
CA GLY A 147 -11.52 -11.74 14.31
C GLY A 147 -10.00 -11.56 14.39
N ALA A 148 -9.51 -10.35 14.66
CA ALA A 148 -8.10 -10.18 15.03
C ALA A 148 -7.83 -10.88 16.37
N LYS A 149 -6.76 -11.69 16.45
CA LYS A 149 -6.35 -12.34 17.71
C LYS A 149 -5.69 -11.38 18.71
N GLY A 150 -5.21 -10.24 18.21
CA GLY A 150 -4.60 -9.21 19.04
C GLY A 150 -4.27 -7.98 18.21
N ILE A 151 -4.28 -6.82 18.87
CA ILE A 151 -3.96 -5.53 18.29
C ILE A 151 -3.29 -4.65 19.35
N LYS A 152 -2.27 -3.91 18.95
CA LYS A 152 -1.60 -2.94 19.81
C LYS A 152 -1.45 -1.63 19.04
N ILE A 153 -2.00 -0.56 19.59
CA ILE A 153 -1.83 0.81 19.11
C ILE A 153 -0.94 1.50 20.14
N ALA A 154 0.15 2.12 19.69
CA ALA A 154 1.16 2.76 20.53
C ALA A 154 1.47 4.15 19.99
#